data_AF-A0A9D2LGX0-F1
#
_entry.id   AF-A0A9D2LGX0-F1
#
_cell.length_a   1.000
_cell.length_b   1.000
_cell.length_c   1.000
_cell.angle_alpha   90.00
_cell.angle_beta   90.00
_cell.angle_gamma   90.00
#
_symmetry.space_group_name_H-M   'P 1'
#
loop_
_entity.id
_entity.type
_entity.pdbx_description
1 polymer ?
#
loop_
_entity_poly.entity_id
_entity_poly.type
_entity_poly.pdbx_seq_one_letter_code
_entity_poly.pdbx_strand_id
1 'polypeptide(L)' 'IMNTIYQMSVEAAEEYGLGYNLVAGANIAGFKRVAEAMMEQGVF' A
#
# COMPACT_ATOMS: atom_id res chain seq x y z
N ILE A 1 10.96 11.01 2.90
CA ILE A 1 10.66 9.62 3.31
C ILE A 1 9.35 9.56 4.10
N MET A 2 9.28 10.13 5.31
CA MET A 2 8.06 10.06 6.14
C MET A 2 6.81 10.67 5.48
N ASN A 3 6.94 11.83 4.82
CA ASN A 3 5.82 12.42 4.09
C ASN A 3 5.32 11.54 2.95
N THR A 4 6.22 10.83 2.27
CA THR A 4 5.86 9.88 1.21
C THR A 4 5.11 8.68 1.77
N ILE A 5 5.57 8.12 2.89
CA ILE A 5 4.88 7.00 3.58
C ILE A 5 3.48 7.42 4.00
N TYR A 6 3.34 8.62 4.57
CA TYR A 6 2.04 9.20 4.93
C TYR A 6 1.13 9.33 3.70
N GLN A 7 1.63 9.96 2.62
CA GLN A 7 0.86 10.17 1.40
C GLN A 7 0.37 8.86 0.79
N MET A 8 1.26 7.86 0.68
CA MET A 8 0.89 6.53 0.17
C MET A 8 -0.18 5.83 1.03
N SER A 9 -0.13 6.04 2.35
CA SER A 9 -1.11 5.45 3.27
C SER A 9 -2.48 6.11 3.11
N VAL A 10 -2.53 7.43 2.93
CA VAL A 10 -3.79 8.16 2.69
C VAL A 10 -4.39 7.75 1.34
N GLU A 11 -3.59 7.78 0.28
CA GLU A 11 -4.03 7.41 -1.07
C GLU A 11 -4.57 5.98 -1.13
N ALA A 12 -3.86 5.02 -0.52
CA ALA A 12 -4.31 3.63 -0.48
C ALA A 12 -5.57 3.43 0.36
N ALA A 13 -5.74 4.16 1.46
CA ALA A 13 -6.98 4.09 2.24
C ALA A 13 -8.16 4.67 1.45
N GLU A 14 -7.95 5.75 0.70
CA GLU A 14 -8.97 6.38 -0.14
C GLU A 14 -9.34 5.51 -1.37
N GLU A 15 -8.34 4.94 -2.07
CA GLU A 15 -8.52 4.02 -3.22
C GLU A 15 -9.46 2.86 -2.89
N TYR A 16 -9.39 2.36 -1.65
CA TYR A 16 -10.19 1.22 -1.19
C TYR A 16 -11.40 1.62 -0.33
N GLY A 17 -11.76 2.92 -0.28
CA GLY A 17 -12.96 3.40 0.39
C GLY A 17 -12.93 3.29 1.93
N LEU A 18 -11.74 3.28 2.52
CA LEU A 18 -11.53 3.15 3.97
C LEU A 18 -11.42 4.51 4.68
N GLY A 19 -11.59 5.61 3.95
CA GLY A 19 -11.47 6.97 4.48
C GLY A 19 -10.06 7.24 5.02
N TYR A 20 -9.96 7.91 6.16
CA TYR A 20 -8.68 8.27 6.78
C TYR A 20 -8.12 7.17 7.70
N ASN A 21 -8.14 5.92 7.23
CA ASN A 21 -7.59 4.78 7.96
C ASN A 21 -6.13 4.54 7.58
N LEU A 22 -5.22 5.28 8.22
CA LEU A 22 -3.77 5.21 7.93
C LEU A 22 -3.17 3.82 8.13
N VAL A 23 -3.66 3.05 9.12
CA VAL A 23 -3.15 1.70 9.39
C VAL A 23 -3.51 0.75 8.24
N ALA A 24 -4.76 0.77 7.80
CA ALA A 24 -5.19 -0.06 6.68
C ALA A 24 -4.53 0.37 5.37
N GLY A 25 -4.43 1.68 5.13
CA GLY A 25 -3.74 2.22 3.96
C GLY A 25 -2.26 1.85 3.90
N ALA A 26 -1.53 1.94 5.02
CA ALA A 26 -0.14 1.52 5.10
C ALA A 26 0.03 0.02 4.78
N ASN A 27 -0.86 -0.84 5.31
CA ASN A 27 -0.84 -2.27 5.03
C ASN A 27 -1.12 -2.58 3.56
N ILE A 28 -2.11 -1.92 2.96
CA ILE A 28 -2.44 -2.10 1.54
C ILE A 28 -1.28 -1.66 0.65
N ALA A 29 -0.74 -0.46 0.88
CA ALA A 29 0.36 0.09 0.09
C ALA A 29 1.63 -0.78 0.20
N GLY A 30 1.94 -1.27 1.40
CA GLY A 30 3.05 -2.18 1.63
C GLY A 30 2.86 -3.54 0.95
N PHE A 31 1.67 -4.13 1.09
CA PHE A 31 1.34 -5.41 0.48
C PHE A 31 1.36 -5.36 -1.05
N LYS A 32 0.78 -4.33 -1.67
CA LYS A 32 0.70 -4.18 -3.13
C LYS A 32 2.09 -4.21 -3.78
N ARG A 33 3.06 -3.48 -3.23
CA ARG A 33 4.45 -3.48 -3.71
C ARG A 33 5.13 -4.85 -3.62
N VAL A 34 4.91 -5.58 -2.52
CA VAL A 34 5.49 -6.92 -2.35
C VAL A 34 4.80 -7.91 -3.28
N ALA A 35 3.47 -7.85 -3.38
CA ALA A 35 2.69 -8.71 -4.26
C ALA A 35 3.07 -8.51 -5.73
N GLU A 36 3.21 -7.27 -6.20
CA GLU A 36 3.68 -6.96 -7.55
C GLU A 36 5.06 -7.59 -7.81
N ALA A 37 6.02 -7.41 -6.91
CA ALA A 37 7.34 -8.01 -7.03
C ALA A 37 7.31 -9.55 -7.04
N MET A 38 6.45 -10.16 -6.20
CA MET A 38 6.25 -11.61 -6.17
C MET A 38 5.63 -12.13 -7.47
N MET A 39 4.69 -11.39 -8.07
CA MET A 39 4.06 -11.77 -9.34
C MET A 39 5.03 -11.66 -10.52
N GLU A 40 5.89 -10.64 -10.53
CA GLU A 40 6.96 -10.47 -11.54
C GLU A 40 8.02 -11.58 -11.45
N GLN A 41 8.38 -11.94 -10.22
CA GLN A 41 9.31 -13.02 -9.93
C GLN A 41 8.69 -14.39 -10.24
N GLY A 42 7.38 -14.56 -10.09
CA GLY A 42 6.73 -15.84 -10.29
C GLY A 42 7.10 -16.85 -9.20
N VAL A 43 6.82 -18.12 -9.46
CA VAL A 43 7.13 -19.22 -8.54
C VAL A 43 8.42 -19.89 -9.01
N PHE A 44 9.49 -19.67 -8.25
CA PHE A 44 10.79 -20.33 -8.46
C PHE A 44 10.93 -21.58 -7.58
#